data_AF-B5TYL7-F1
#
_entry.id   AF-B5TYL7-F1
#
_cell.length_a   1.000
_cell.length_b   1.000
_cell.length_c   1.000
_cell.angle_alpha   90.00
_cell.angle_beta   90.00
_cell.angle_gamma   90.00
#
_symmetry.space_group_name_H-M   'P 1'
#
loop_
_entity.id
_entity.type
_entity.pdbx_description
1 polymer ?
#
loop_
_entity_poly.entity_id
_entity_poly.type
_entity_poly.pdbx_seq_one_letter_code
_entity_poly.pdbx_strand_id
1 'polypeptide(L)'
;DTEVVVGCPAPYLTLARSQLPDSVGVAAQNCYKVPKGAFTGEISPAMLKDLNIGWVIIGHSERRAIFGESDELIAEKVAHALAEGLKVIACIGETLQEREAGQTEAVCFRQTKAIADKVKDWSN
;
A
#
# COMPACT_ATOMS: atom_id res chain seq x y z
N ASP A 1 -1.48 24.58 -1.25
CA ASP A 1 -0.61 23.52 -1.78
C ASP A 1 -1.34 22.21 -1.80
N THR A 2 -1.21 21.42 -2.88
CA THR A 2 -1.93 20.15 -3.10
C THR A 2 -0.91 19.09 -3.51
N GLU A 3 -0.93 17.91 -2.87
CA GLU A 3 -0.15 16.74 -3.29
C GLU A 3 -1.02 15.83 -4.17
N VAL A 4 -0.53 15.46 -5.35
CA VAL A 4 -1.26 14.63 -6.32
C VAL A 4 -0.45 13.36 -6.58
N VAL A 5 -1.09 12.20 -6.51
CA VAL A 5 -0.47 10.89 -6.72
C VAL A 5 -1.33 10.04 -7.66
N VAL A 6 -0.70 9.40 -8.65
CA VAL A 6 -1.38 8.50 -9.61
C VAL A 6 -0.99 7.05 -9.34
N GLY A 7 -1.98 6.23 -8.97
CA GLY A 7 -1.82 4.78 -8.85
C GLY A 7 -1.84 4.10 -10.22
N CYS A 8 -0.75 3.41 -10.58
CA CYS A 8 -0.55 2.85 -11.92
C CYS A 8 -0.27 1.34 -11.86
N PRO A 9 -0.82 0.52 -12.79
CA PRO A 9 -0.45 -0.89 -12.88
C PRO A 9 1.05 -1.06 -13.13
N ALA A 10 1.63 -2.10 -12.51
CA ALA A 10 3.09 -2.31 -12.49
C ALA A 10 3.79 -2.26 -13.87
N PRO A 11 3.24 -2.86 -14.95
CA PRO A 11 3.86 -2.80 -16.27
C PRO A 11 4.02 -1.39 -16.86
N TYR A 12 3.30 -0.41 -16.32
CA TYR A 12 3.29 0.97 -16.83
C TYR A 12 3.93 1.98 -15.87
N LEU A 13 4.49 1.55 -14.74
CA LEU A 13 5.04 2.46 -13.72
C LEU A 13 6.14 3.37 -14.25
N THR A 14 7.11 2.81 -14.99
CA THR A 14 8.23 3.56 -15.55
C THR A 14 7.77 4.53 -16.64
N LEU A 15 6.82 4.10 -17.47
CA LEU A 15 6.19 4.97 -18.46
C LEU A 15 5.47 6.13 -17.78
N ALA A 16 4.60 5.86 -16.80
CA ALA A 16 3.89 6.88 -16.05
C ALA A 16 4.86 7.86 -15.38
N ARG A 17 5.92 7.38 -14.73
CA ARG A 17 6.92 8.22 -14.10
C ARG A 17 7.66 9.10 -15.10
N SER A 18 7.98 8.59 -16.29
CA SER A 18 8.66 9.36 -17.34
C SER A 18 7.79 10.43 -18.02
N GLN A 19 6.46 10.27 -18.00
CA GLN A 19 5.52 11.14 -18.71
C GLN A 19 4.85 12.18 -17.79
N LEU A 20 4.76 11.88 -16.50
CA LEU A 20 4.15 12.79 -15.52
C LEU A 20 5.20 13.78 -14.98
N PRO A 21 4.80 15.04 -14.69
CA PRO A 21 5.68 16.01 -14.07
C PRO A 21 6.10 15.57 -12.66
N ASP A 22 7.25 16.05 -12.18
CA ASP A 22 7.79 15.69 -10.86
C ASP A 22 6.87 16.11 -9.70
N SER A 23 6.00 17.10 -9.92
CA SER A 23 4.97 17.52 -8.97
C SER A 23 3.85 16.50 -8.76
N VAL A 24 3.74 15.49 -9.63
CA VAL A 24 2.78 14.39 -9.51
C VAL A 24 3.53 13.12 -9.09
N GLY A 25 3.20 12.58 -7.92
CA GLY A 25 3.71 11.29 -7.46
C GLY A 25 3.16 10.13 -8.30
N VAL A 26 3.93 9.05 -8.41
CA VAL A 26 3.47 7.79 -9.00
C VAL A 26 3.49 6.71 -7.91
N ALA A 27 2.38 5.98 -7.80
CA ALA A 27 2.21 4.89 -6.86
C ALA A 27 2.08 3.54 -7.55
N ALA A 28 2.82 2.55 -7.05
CA ALA A 28 2.50 1.16 -7.33
C ALA A 28 1.20 0.74 -6.63
N GLN A 29 0.48 -0.22 -7.20
CA GLN A 29 -0.80 -0.68 -6.65
C GLN A 29 -0.66 -1.79 -5.59
N ASN A 30 0.54 -2.34 -5.39
CA ASN A 30 0.88 -3.30 -4.36
C ASN A 30 2.42 -3.51 -4.29
N CYS A 31 2.93 -4.00 -3.17
CA CYS A 31 4.27 -4.55 -3.04
C CYS A 31 4.28 -5.68 -1.99
N TYR A 32 5.39 -6.43 -1.92
CA TYR A 32 5.50 -7.58 -1.04
C TYR A 32 6.18 -7.28 0.30
N LYS A 33 5.94 -8.17 1.27
CA LYS A 33 6.30 -7.97 2.69
C LYS A 33 7.75 -8.26 3.06
N VAL A 34 8.55 -8.82 2.14
CA VAL A 34 9.96 -9.14 2.40
C VAL A 34 10.87 -8.62 1.28
N PRO A 35 12.15 -8.33 1.55
CA PRO A 35 13.02 -7.64 0.60
C PRO A 35 13.30 -8.44 -0.68
N LYS A 36 13.50 -9.76 -0.57
CA LYS A 36 13.87 -10.65 -1.67
C LYS A 36 13.59 -12.10 -1.33
N GLY A 37 13.49 -12.95 -2.36
CA GLY A 37 13.36 -14.40 -2.22
C GLY A 37 12.63 -15.02 -3.41
N ALA A 38 12.22 -16.27 -3.25
CA ALA A 38 11.47 -17.02 -4.27
C ALA A 38 9.98 -16.62 -4.28
N PHE A 39 9.70 -15.38 -4.68
CA PHE A 39 8.35 -14.80 -4.74
C PHE A 39 8.00 -14.42 -6.18
N THR A 40 7.89 -15.42 -7.05
CA THR A 40 7.58 -15.24 -8.47
C THR A 40 6.31 -14.39 -8.66
N GLY A 41 6.43 -13.29 -9.39
CA GLY A 41 5.32 -12.38 -9.70
C GLY A 41 5.17 -11.20 -8.74
N GLU A 42 5.87 -11.19 -7.60
CA GLU A 42 5.82 -10.08 -6.64
C GLU A 42 6.87 -9.00 -6.92
N ILE A 43 6.61 -7.79 -6.40
CA ILE A 43 7.48 -6.62 -6.50
C ILE A 43 7.88 -6.18 -5.09
N SER A 44 9.19 -5.99 -4.86
CA SER A 44 9.69 -5.47 -3.58
C SER A 44 9.63 -3.93 -3.55
N PRO A 45 9.51 -3.31 -2.36
CA PRO A 45 9.63 -1.85 -2.22
C PRO A 45 10.94 -1.29 -2.78
N ALA A 46 12.06 -2.01 -2.60
CA ALA A 46 13.36 -1.60 -3.12
C ALA A 46 13.39 -1.51 -4.66
N MET A 47 12.70 -2.42 -5.36
CA MET A 47 12.54 -2.34 -6.82
C MET A 47 11.75 -1.09 -7.24
N LEU A 48 10.72 -0.71 -6.49
CA LEU A 48 9.95 0.52 -6.78
C LEU A 48 10.82 1.77 -6.61
N LYS A 49 11.61 1.81 -5.54
CA LYS A 49 12.54 2.90 -5.25
C LYS A 49 13.61 3.06 -6.33
N ASP A 50 14.17 1.96 -6.81
CA ASP A 50 15.15 1.93 -7.93
C ASP A 50 14.57 2.55 -9.22
N LEU A 51 13.25 2.40 -9.42
CA LEU A 51 12.51 2.98 -10.55
C LEU A 51 11.99 4.40 -10.28
N ASN A 52 12.42 5.05 -9.19
CA ASN A 52 11.98 6.37 -8.76
C ASN A 52 10.45 6.47 -8.51
N ILE A 53 9.86 5.37 -8.05
CA ILE A 53 8.45 5.27 -7.65
C ILE A 53 8.38 5.41 -6.13
N GLY A 54 8.00 6.61 -5.66
CA GLY A 54 8.04 6.96 -4.24
C GLY A 54 6.81 6.55 -3.43
N TRP A 55 5.73 6.09 -4.06
CA TRP A 55 4.47 5.75 -3.39
C TRP A 55 4.04 4.30 -3.64
N VAL A 56 3.28 3.74 -2.70
CA VAL A 56 2.59 2.46 -2.90
C VAL A 56 1.24 2.43 -2.19
N ILE A 57 0.25 1.82 -2.83
CA ILE A 57 -1.06 1.53 -2.24
C ILE A 57 -1.00 0.14 -1.61
N ILE A 58 -1.39 0.02 -0.34
CA ILE A 58 -1.36 -1.25 0.40
C ILE A 58 -2.70 -1.44 1.13
N GLY A 59 -3.22 -2.66 1.08
CA GLY A 59 -4.47 -3.02 1.76
C GLY A 59 -5.73 -2.56 1.06
N HIS A 60 -5.67 -2.29 -0.25
CA HIS A 60 -6.86 -1.98 -1.06
C HIS A 60 -7.96 -3.03 -0.86
N SER A 61 -9.22 -2.61 -0.87
CA SER A 61 -10.36 -3.50 -0.58
C SER A 61 -10.41 -4.72 -1.50
N GLU A 62 -10.05 -4.57 -2.77
CA GLU A 62 -9.93 -5.67 -3.73
C GLU A 62 -8.88 -6.71 -3.30
N ARG A 63 -7.73 -6.28 -2.75
CA ARG A 63 -6.69 -7.18 -2.24
C ARG A 63 -7.14 -7.93 -1.00
N ARG A 64 -7.94 -7.29 -0.14
CA ARG A 64 -8.55 -7.92 1.03
C ARG A 64 -9.62 -8.94 0.62
N ALA A 65 -10.56 -8.53 -0.23
CA ALA A 65 -11.76 -9.32 -0.55
C ALA A 65 -11.50 -10.42 -1.60
N ILE A 66 -10.73 -10.13 -2.64
CA ILE A 66 -10.50 -11.05 -3.77
C ILE A 66 -9.25 -11.90 -3.53
N PHE A 67 -8.17 -11.28 -3.06
CA PHE A 67 -6.87 -11.95 -2.86
C PHE A 67 -6.65 -12.43 -1.42
N GLY A 68 -7.57 -12.14 -0.50
CA GLY A 68 -7.53 -12.65 0.87
C GLY A 68 -6.40 -12.08 1.73
N GLU A 69 -5.91 -10.87 1.46
CA GLU A 69 -4.85 -10.28 2.26
C GLU A 69 -5.35 -9.91 3.68
N SER A 70 -4.76 -10.55 4.70
CA SER A 70 -5.12 -10.32 6.10
C SER A 70 -4.56 -9.01 6.65
N ASP A 71 -5.10 -8.57 7.79
CA ASP A 71 -4.66 -7.37 8.51
C ASP A 71 -3.17 -7.46 8.88
N GLU A 72 -2.70 -8.63 9.30
CA GLU A 72 -1.31 -8.89 9.65
C GLU A 72 -0.38 -8.81 8.42
N LEU A 73 -0.79 -9.41 7.30
CA LEU A 73 -0.02 -9.35 6.06
C LEU A 73 0.11 -7.92 5.55
N ILE A 74 -0.99 -7.16 5.60
CA ILE A 74 -1.02 -5.75 5.20
C ILE A 74 -0.11 -4.94 6.11
N ALA A 75 -0.18 -5.14 7.43
CA ALA A 75 0.71 -4.47 8.36
C ALA A 75 2.20 -4.78 8.09
N GLU A 76 2.54 -6.03 7.75
CA GLU A 76 3.91 -6.41 7.36
C GLU A 76 4.37 -5.69 6.09
N LYS A 77 3.50 -5.59 5.08
CA LYS A 77 3.78 -4.85 3.84
C LYS A 77 3.96 -3.36 4.09
N VAL A 78 3.09 -2.74 4.89
CA VAL A 78 3.19 -1.30 5.23
C VAL A 78 4.51 -1.02 5.95
N ALA A 79 4.82 -1.81 6.98
CA ALA A 79 6.06 -1.64 7.74
C ALA A 79 7.31 -1.79 6.85
N HIS A 80 7.31 -2.78 5.95
CA HIS A 80 8.41 -2.99 5.02
C HIS A 80 8.54 -1.85 4.00
N ALA A 81 7.44 -1.37 3.42
CA ALA A 81 7.45 -0.27 2.46
C ALA A 81 7.98 1.04 3.10
N LEU A 82 7.51 1.35 4.31
CA LEU A 82 8.00 2.51 5.07
C LEU A 82 9.48 2.38 5.44
N ALA A 83 9.93 1.19 5.86
CA ALA A 83 11.33 0.94 6.20
C ALA A 83 12.28 1.11 5.00
N GLU A 84 11.81 0.83 3.79
CA GLU A 84 12.55 1.06 2.54
C GLU A 84 12.45 2.51 2.05
N GLY A 85 11.68 3.36 2.73
CA GLY A 85 11.53 4.78 2.46
C GLY A 85 10.52 5.10 1.36
N LEU A 86 9.56 4.21 1.10
CA LEU A 86 8.37 4.56 0.30
C LEU A 86 7.35 5.26 1.18
N LYS A 87 6.57 6.15 0.57
CA LYS A 87 5.33 6.67 1.13
C LYS A 87 4.20 5.67 0.89
N VAL A 88 3.28 5.54 1.85
CA VAL A 88 2.25 4.49 1.80
C VAL A 88 0.84 5.09 1.87
N ILE A 89 0.01 4.71 0.90
CA ILE A 89 -1.44 4.90 0.94
C ILE A 89 -2.02 3.61 1.55
N ALA A 90 -2.20 3.60 2.87
CA ALA A 90 -2.73 2.46 3.60
C ALA A 90 -4.27 2.48 3.59
N CYS A 91 -4.89 1.50 2.94
CA CYS A 91 -6.34 1.42 2.83
C CYS A 91 -6.95 0.58 3.96
N ILE A 92 -8.00 1.13 4.55
CA ILE A 92 -8.88 0.48 5.52
C ILE A 92 -10.34 0.72 5.10
N GLY A 93 -11.24 -0.10 5.60
CA GLY A 93 -12.66 0.04 5.37
C GLY A 93 -13.41 -1.25 5.64
N GLU A 94 -14.67 -1.08 5.97
CA GLU A 94 -15.65 -2.16 6.15
C GLU A 94 -16.31 -2.55 4.83
N THR A 95 -16.88 -3.75 4.82
CA THR A 95 -17.81 -4.21 3.79
C THR A 95 -19.21 -3.60 3.99
N LEU A 96 -20.06 -3.66 2.96
CA LEU A 96 -21.45 -3.21 3.07
C LEU A 96 -22.19 -3.93 4.21
N GLN A 97 -21.97 -5.23 4.37
CA GLN A 97 -22.59 -6.04 5.41
C GLN A 97 -22.13 -5.63 6.81
N GLU A 98 -20.83 -5.42 6.99
CA GLU A 98 -20.27 -4.92 8.27
C GLU A 98 -20.83 -3.52 8.59
N ARG A 99 -20.98 -2.65 7.58
CA ARG A 99 -21.60 -1.33 7.75
C ARG A 99 -23.07 -1.43 8.19
N GLU A 100 -23.86 -2.24 7.52
CA GLU A 100 -25.28 -2.47 7.86
C GLU A 100 -25.45 -3.11 9.25
N ALA A 101 -24.46 -3.89 9.70
CA ALA A 101 -24.39 -4.46 11.04
C ALA A 101 -23.84 -3.49 12.10
N GLY A 102 -23.53 -2.24 11.74
CA GLY A 102 -22.99 -1.23 12.68
C GLY A 102 -21.54 -1.50 13.13
N GLN A 103 -20.76 -2.23 12.32
CA GLN A 103 -19.40 -2.67 12.66
C GLN A 103 -18.29 -1.78 12.06
N THR A 104 -18.62 -0.68 11.37
CA THR A 104 -17.65 0.20 10.69
C THR A 104 -16.46 0.57 11.59
N GLU A 105 -16.70 1.08 12.80
CA GLU A 105 -15.63 1.49 13.71
C GLU A 105 -14.78 0.31 14.17
N ALA A 106 -15.42 -0.83 14.50
CA ALA A 106 -14.71 -2.03 14.96
C ALA A 106 -13.78 -2.59 13.88
N VAL A 107 -14.24 -2.59 12.62
CA VAL A 107 -13.45 -3.05 11.47
C VAL A 107 -12.30 -2.09 11.18
N CYS A 108 -12.57 -0.79 11.06
CA CYS A 108 -11.52 0.21 10.82
C CYS A 108 -10.50 0.24 11.96
N PHE A 109 -10.93 0.08 13.22
CA PHE A 109 -10.04 -0.04 14.37
C PHE A 109 -9.14 -1.28 14.26
N ARG A 110 -9.71 -2.47 14.00
CA ARG A 110 -8.94 -3.72 13.87
C ARG A 110 -7.86 -3.59 12.79
N GLN A 111 -8.25 -3.10 11.61
CA GLN A 111 -7.34 -2.94 10.46
C GLN A 111 -6.25 -1.91 10.73
N THR A 112 -6.60 -0.75 11.30
CA THR A 112 -5.64 0.32 11.62
C THR A 112 -4.69 -0.10 12.74
N LYS A 113 -5.21 -0.77 13.77
CA LYS A 113 -4.42 -1.26 14.90
C LYS A 113 -3.34 -2.23 14.44
N ALA A 114 -3.66 -3.16 13.54
CA ALA A 114 -2.67 -4.09 13.00
C ALA A 114 -1.47 -3.36 12.36
N ILE A 115 -1.73 -2.28 11.62
CA ILE A 115 -0.68 -1.43 11.03
C ILE A 115 0.09 -0.69 12.13
N ALA A 116 -0.61 -0.03 13.06
CA ALA A 116 -0.01 0.74 14.15
C ALA A 116 0.85 -0.11 15.09
N ASP A 117 0.52 -1.39 15.29
CA ASP A 117 1.33 -2.31 16.08
C ASP A 117 2.72 -2.58 15.45
N LYS A 118 2.86 -2.39 14.12
CA LYS A 118 4.13 -2.59 13.39
C LYS A 118 4.80 -1.28 12.96
N VAL A 119 4.08 -0.16 12.91
CA VAL A 119 4.56 1.13 12.43
C VAL A 119 4.67 2.14 13.57
N LYS A 120 5.90 2.58 13.85
CA LYS A 120 6.20 3.56 14.92
C LYS A 120 6.30 5.00 14.42
N ASP A 121 6.57 5.18 13.14
CA ASP A 121 6.74 6.48 12.50
C ASP A 121 5.81 6.60 11.30
N TRP A 122 5.02 7.67 11.29
CA TRP A 122 3.98 7.96 10.30
C TRP A 122 4.28 9.23 9.49
N SER A 123 5.51 9.75 9.56
CA SER A 123 5.87 11.03 8.93
C SER A 123 6.21 10.96 7.44
N ASN A 124 6.46 9.75 6.90
CA ASN A 124 6.86 9.57 5.49
C ASN A 124 5.73 9.91 4.50
#